data_AF-V5IBG7-F1
#
_entry.id   AF-V5IBG7-F1
#
_cell.length_a   1.000
_cell.length_b   1.000
_cell.length_c   1.000
_cell.angle_alpha   90.00
_cell.angle_beta   90.00
_cell.angle_gamma   90.00
#
_symmetry.space_group_name_H-M   'P 1'
#
loop_
_entity.id
_entity.type
_entity.pdbx_description
1 polymer ?
#
loop_
_entity_poly.entity_id
_entity_poly.type
_entity_poly.pdbx_seq_one_letter_code
_entity_poly.pdbx_strand_id
1 'polypeptide(L)'
;MIVTEVFLLFVAVPLACVAEETAVQTVPDGCTKISKTSFLNSNCESSLMSTLGHYCSMMFPDRSATNGQWLGTVNNRDPKCRVCCVYSDGQNIQYYNVTTALNSLPCAPKKKCKNGRCV
;
A
#
# COMPACT_ATOMS: atom_id res chain seq x y z
N MET A 1 48.85 -28.41 15.51
CA MET A 1 47.68 -28.90 14.77
C MET A 1 46.46 -28.14 15.27
N ILE A 2 45.82 -27.44 14.32
CA ILE A 2 44.44 -26.90 14.29
C ILE A 2 44.05 -25.88 15.36
N VAL A 3 44.19 -24.61 14.95
CA VAL A 3 43.53 -23.41 15.46
C VAL A 3 42.02 -23.63 15.39
N THR A 4 41.36 -23.64 16.53
CA THR A 4 39.89 -23.72 16.62
C THR A 4 39.27 -22.38 16.28
N GLU A 5 39.12 -22.15 14.98
CA GLU A 5 38.23 -21.16 14.38
C GLU A 5 36.79 -21.44 14.82
N VAL A 6 36.32 -20.77 15.87
CA VAL A 6 34.88 -20.74 16.20
C VAL A 6 34.24 -19.68 15.31
N PHE A 7 33.95 -20.07 14.08
CA PHE A 7 33.02 -19.35 13.21
C PHE A 7 31.62 -19.41 13.85
N LEU A 8 31.23 -18.34 14.55
CA LEU A 8 29.84 -18.16 14.98
C LEU A 8 28.99 -17.86 13.74
N LEU A 9 28.33 -18.89 13.24
CA LEU A 9 27.31 -18.81 12.20
C LEU A 9 26.17 -17.91 12.67
N PHE A 10 26.10 -16.70 12.11
CA PHE A 10 24.91 -15.87 12.20
C PHE A 10 23.76 -16.60 11.50
N VAL A 11 22.88 -17.21 12.29
CA VAL A 11 21.61 -17.75 11.80
C VAL A 11 20.76 -16.56 11.40
N ALA A 12 20.81 -16.19 10.12
CA ALA A 12 19.84 -15.30 9.52
C ALA A 12 18.50 -16.04 9.50
N VAL A 13 17.67 -15.82 10.51
CA VAL A 13 16.27 -16.27 10.49
C VAL A 13 15.60 -15.48 9.37
N PRO A 14 15.17 -16.10 8.25
CA PRO A 14 14.25 -15.40 7.38
C PRO A 14 12.99 -15.24 8.22
N LEU A 15 12.66 -14.00 8.59
CA LEU A 15 11.34 -13.63 9.09
C LEU A 15 10.35 -13.95 7.97
N ALA A 16 9.97 -15.22 7.88
CA ALA A 16 8.91 -15.70 7.02
C ALA A 16 7.66 -14.96 7.49
N CYS A 17 7.24 -14.00 6.68
CA CYS A 17 6.01 -13.25 6.91
C CYS A 17 4.85 -14.25 6.83
N VAL A 18 4.44 -14.75 8.00
CA VAL A 18 3.26 -15.62 8.13
C VAL A 18 2.04 -14.77 7.79
N ALA A 19 1.42 -15.07 6.66
CA ALA A 19 0.27 -14.35 6.14
C ALA A 19 -1.00 -14.83 6.86
N GLU A 20 -1.34 -14.18 7.97
CA GLU A 20 -2.67 -14.30 8.58
C GLU A 20 -3.66 -13.39 7.86
N GLU A 21 -4.70 -13.99 7.26
CA GLU A 21 -5.81 -13.25 6.64
C GLU A 21 -6.63 -12.54 7.72
N THR A 22 -6.47 -11.22 7.77
CA THR A 22 -7.18 -10.33 8.71
C THR A 22 -8.39 -9.67 8.03
N ALA A 23 -9.40 -9.37 8.86
CA ALA A 23 -10.74 -8.99 8.46
C ALA A 23 -10.77 -7.72 7.59
N VAL A 24 -11.40 -7.85 6.43
CA VAL A 24 -11.62 -6.76 5.47
C VAL A 24 -13.01 -6.20 5.72
N GLN A 25 -13.11 -4.92 6.07
CA GLN A 25 -14.39 -4.21 5.97
C GLN A 25 -14.60 -3.87 4.49
N THR A 26 -15.44 -4.68 3.82
CA THR A 26 -15.99 -4.54 2.45
C THR A 26 -15.12 -3.76 1.45
N VAL A 27 -14.46 -4.45 0.52
CA VAL A 27 -13.70 -3.81 -0.56
C VAL A 27 -14.66 -3.10 -1.53
N PRO A 28 -14.51 -1.78 -1.78
CA PRO A 28 -15.34 -1.05 -2.72
C PRO A 28 -15.15 -1.52 -4.16
N ASP A 29 -16.18 -1.36 -4.99
CA ASP A 29 -16.14 -1.73 -6.41
C ASP A 29 -15.01 -1.02 -7.18
N GLY A 30 -14.13 -1.82 -7.78
CA GLY A 30 -12.97 -1.34 -8.53
C GLY A 30 -11.70 -1.19 -7.69
N CYS A 31 -11.77 -1.45 -6.38
CA CYS A 31 -10.59 -1.63 -5.53
C CYS A 31 -10.25 -3.10 -5.37
N THR A 32 -8.97 -3.36 -5.09
CA THR A 32 -8.46 -4.70 -4.81
C THR A 32 -8.04 -4.81 -3.36
N LYS A 33 -8.20 -6.01 -2.78
CA LYS A 33 -7.67 -6.32 -1.45
C LYS A 33 -6.15 -6.18 -1.48
N ILE A 34 -5.57 -5.45 -0.52
CA ILE A 34 -4.13 -5.30 -0.37
C ILE A 34 -3.63 -6.33 0.66
N SER A 35 -2.56 -7.06 0.34
CA SER A 35 -1.98 -8.02 1.28
C SER A 35 -1.24 -7.31 2.41
N LYS A 36 -1.18 -7.96 3.59
CA LYS A 36 -0.39 -7.47 4.73
C LYS A 36 1.09 -7.26 4.37
N THR A 37 1.63 -8.11 3.50
CA THR A 37 3.00 -7.98 2.99
C THR A 37 3.24 -6.69 2.22
N SER A 38 2.25 -6.15 1.50
CA SER A 38 2.39 -4.86 0.82
C SER A 38 2.58 -3.70 1.80
N PHE A 39 1.92 -3.74 2.96
CA PHE A 39 2.10 -2.75 4.04
C PHE A 39 3.47 -2.89 4.72
N LEU A 40 3.96 -4.11 4.92
CA LEU A 40 5.31 -4.32 5.45
C LEU A 40 6.38 -3.81 4.47
N ASN A 41 6.25 -4.16 3.19
CA ASN A 41 7.22 -3.78 2.16
C ASN A 41 7.22 -2.27 1.86
N SER A 42 6.08 -1.59 2.00
CA SER A 42 6.02 -0.13 1.81
C SER A 42 6.77 0.67 2.87
N ASN A 43 7.09 0.07 4.02
CA ASN A 43 7.98 0.67 5.01
C ASN A 43 9.46 0.51 4.64
N CYS A 44 9.77 -0.42 3.73
CA CYS A 44 11.14 -0.73 3.30
C CYS A 44 11.54 0.03 2.02
N GLU A 45 10.59 0.32 1.12
CA GLU A 45 10.87 0.98 -0.15
C GLU A 45 9.79 2.01 -0.55
N SER A 46 10.23 3.15 -1.08
CA SER A 46 9.33 4.13 -1.70
C SER A 46 8.79 3.58 -3.02
N SER A 47 7.48 3.36 -3.09
CA SER A 47 6.78 2.87 -4.28
C SER A 47 5.65 3.81 -4.68
N LEU A 48 5.06 3.59 -5.86
CA LEU A 48 3.82 4.27 -6.24
C LEU A 48 2.73 4.06 -5.17
N MET A 49 2.69 2.89 -4.54
CA MET A 49 1.69 2.58 -3.51
C MET A 49 1.87 3.42 -2.24
N SER A 50 3.10 3.61 -1.77
CA SER A 50 3.36 4.48 -0.61
C SER A 50 3.19 5.96 -0.95
N THR A 51 3.57 6.38 -2.16
CA THR A 51 3.33 7.75 -2.65
C THR A 51 1.83 8.08 -2.70
N LEU A 52 1.03 7.18 -3.25
CA LEU A 52 -0.43 7.31 -3.23
C LEU A 52 -0.99 7.16 -1.81
N GLY A 53 -0.34 6.38 -0.94
CA GLY A 53 -0.65 6.30 0.48
C GLY A 53 -0.52 7.66 1.20
N HIS A 54 0.56 8.40 0.96
CA HIS A 54 0.71 9.77 1.45
C HIS A 54 -0.37 10.71 0.91
N TYR A 55 -0.74 10.54 -0.37
CA TYR A 55 -1.88 11.28 -0.92
C TYR A 55 -3.20 10.95 -0.21
N CYS A 56 -3.44 9.66 0.05
CA CYS A 56 -4.61 9.20 0.78
C CYS A 56 -4.68 9.74 2.21
N SER A 57 -3.56 9.83 2.94
CA SER A 57 -3.54 10.37 4.30
C SER A 57 -3.91 11.85 4.35
N MET A 58 -3.60 12.62 3.30
CA MET A 58 -4.01 14.02 3.15
C MET A 58 -5.49 14.15 2.78
N MET A 59 -6.02 13.25 1.96
CA MET A 59 -7.44 13.25 1.57
C MET A 59 -8.36 12.77 2.69
N PHE A 60 -7.87 11.90 3.57
CA PHE A 60 -8.63 11.28 4.66
C PHE A 60 -7.92 11.47 6.00
N PRO A 61 -7.78 12.72 6.49
CA PRO A 61 -6.99 13.03 7.69
C PRO A 61 -7.55 12.40 8.96
N ASP A 62 -8.88 12.19 9.05
CA ASP A 62 -9.56 11.71 10.27
C ASP A 62 -9.06 10.33 10.75
N ARG A 63 -8.55 9.48 9.84
CA ARG A 63 -8.01 8.15 10.21
C ARG A 63 -6.50 8.15 10.38
N SER A 64 -5.82 9.25 10.06
CA SER A 64 -4.37 9.38 10.18
C SER A 64 -3.90 9.64 11.62
N ALA A 65 -4.82 9.88 12.56
CA ALA A 65 -4.52 10.14 13.98
C ALA A 65 -4.17 8.87 14.79
N THR A 66 -4.41 7.68 14.23
CA THR A 66 -4.10 6.38 14.85
C THR A 66 -2.83 5.77 14.25
N ASN A 67 -2.10 4.96 15.04
CA ASN A 67 -0.85 4.25 14.68
C ASN A 67 -1.04 3.23 13.53
N GLY A 68 -1.38 3.71 12.34
CA GLY A 68 -1.63 2.89 11.16
C GLY A 68 -1.04 3.50 9.91
N GLN A 69 -1.21 2.81 8.80
CA GLN A 69 -0.53 3.12 7.55
C GLN A 69 -1.54 3.22 6.41
N TRP A 70 -1.36 4.26 5.60
CA TRP A 70 -2.08 4.40 4.34
C TRP A 70 -1.28 3.82 3.18
N LEU A 71 -1.96 3.09 2.31
CA LEU A 71 -1.52 2.75 0.97
C LEU A 71 -2.55 3.17 -0.05
N GLY A 72 -2.09 3.49 -1.24
CA GLY A 72 -2.94 3.83 -2.36
C GLY A 72 -2.68 2.94 -3.56
N THR A 73 -3.72 2.50 -4.24
CA THR A 73 -3.62 1.78 -5.52
C THR A 73 -4.46 2.47 -6.57
N VAL A 74 -4.06 2.29 -7.83
CA VAL A 74 -4.79 2.79 -8.99
C VAL A 74 -5.01 1.63 -9.94
N ASN A 75 -6.17 1.60 -10.56
CA ASN A 75 -6.39 0.71 -11.67
C ASN A 75 -5.95 1.45 -12.95
N ASN A 76 -4.85 1.00 -13.55
CA ASN A 76 -4.22 1.57 -14.75
C ASN A 76 -5.10 1.60 -16.00
N ARG A 77 -6.35 1.13 -15.93
CA ARG A 77 -7.33 1.19 -17.01
C ARG A 77 -8.67 1.81 -16.58
N ASP A 78 -8.73 2.41 -15.40
CA ASP A 78 -9.96 3.02 -14.92
C ASP A 78 -10.19 4.37 -15.63
N PRO A 79 -11.23 4.50 -16.48
CA PRO A 79 -11.53 5.75 -17.15
C PRO A 79 -11.90 6.88 -16.18
N LYS A 80 -12.28 6.53 -14.94
CA LYS A 80 -12.66 7.45 -13.86
C LYS A 80 -11.48 7.88 -12.99
N CYS A 81 -10.26 7.42 -13.27
CA CYS A 81 -9.06 7.85 -12.55
C CYS A 81 -9.22 7.75 -11.02
N ARG A 82 -9.73 6.62 -10.52
CA ARG A 82 -9.95 6.41 -9.09
C ARG A 82 -8.67 5.94 -8.41
N VAL A 83 -8.45 6.44 -7.20
CA VAL A 83 -7.44 5.93 -6.26
C VAL A 83 -8.18 5.21 -5.15
N CYS A 84 -7.78 3.96 -4.94
CA CYS A 84 -8.23 3.14 -3.83
C CYS A 84 -7.26 3.35 -2.66
N CYS A 85 -7.75 4.03 -1.64
CA CYS A 85 -7.02 4.31 -0.41
C CYS A 85 -7.34 3.23 0.62
N VAL A 86 -6.30 2.58 1.12
CA VAL A 86 -6.44 1.52 2.13
C VAL A 86 -5.65 1.93 3.36
N TYR A 87 -6.36 2.08 4.46
CA TYR A 87 -5.78 2.29 5.77
C TYR A 87 -5.71 0.96 6.50
N SER A 88 -4.52 0.53 6.92
CA SER A 88 -4.36 -0.55 7.89
C SER A 88 -4.14 0.07 9.25
N ASP A 89 -4.99 -0.26 10.22
CA ASP A 89 -4.72 0.12 11.61
C ASP A 89 -3.60 -0.75 12.21
N GLY A 90 -3.15 -0.40 13.42
CA GLY A 90 -2.13 -1.16 14.16
C GLY A 90 -2.55 -2.58 14.55
N GLN A 91 -3.82 -2.96 14.35
CA GLN A 91 -4.36 -4.30 14.55
C GLN A 91 -4.51 -5.08 13.22
N ASN A 92 -4.02 -4.52 12.11
CA ASN A 92 -4.14 -5.05 10.75
C ASN A 92 -5.57 -5.10 10.20
N ILE A 93 -6.50 -4.34 10.77
CA ILE A 93 -7.83 -4.16 10.20
C ILE A 93 -7.71 -3.15 9.07
N GLN A 94 -8.22 -3.53 7.89
CA GLN A 94 -8.14 -2.70 6.70
C GLN A 94 -9.46 -1.96 6.44
N TYR A 95 -9.34 -0.66 6.20
CA TYR A 95 -10.42 0.25 5.86
C TYR A 95 -10.18 0.81 4.47
N TYR A 96 -11.22 0.80 3.65
CA TYR A 96 -11.13 1.19 2.24
C TYR A 96 -11.92 2.47 1.99
N ASN A 97 -11.29 3.40 1.30
CA ASN A 97 -11.89 4.64 0.81
C ASN A 97 -11.52 4.83 -0.66
N VAL A 98 -12.37 5.52 -1.41
CA VAL A 98 -12.12 5.83 -2.82
C VAL A 98 -12.08 7.33 -2.99
N THR A 99 -11.07 7.80 -3.71
CA THR A 99 -10.94 9.21 -4.09
C THR A 99 -10.57 9.34 -5.56
N THR A 100 -10.58 10.57 -6.07
CA THR A 100 -10.12 10.88 -7.41
C THR A 100 -8.59 10.98 -7.42
N ALA A 101 -7.94 10.50 -8.48
CA ALA A 101 -6.50 10.64 -8.65
C ALA A 101 -6.09 12.10 -8.84
N LEU A 102 -4.85 12.40 -8.47
CA LEU A 102 -4.22 13.67 -8.78
C LEU A 102 -4.28 13.95 -10.29
N ASN A 103 -4.48 15.23 -10.61
CA ASN A 103 -4.26 15.71 -11.96
C ASN A 103 -2.82 15.38 -12.37
N SER A 104 -2.62 14.92 -13.60
CA SER A 104 -1.35 14.43 -14.18
C SER A 104 -0.96 12.98 -13.91
N LEU A 105 -1.68 12.23 -13.07
CA LEU A 105 -1.41 10.80 -12.90
C LEU A 105 -1.59 10.08 -14.25
N PRO A 106 -0.60 9.32 -14.73
CA PRO A 106 -0.73 8.59 -15.99
C PRO A 106 -1.80 7.49 -15.87
N CYS A 107 -2.73 7.45 -16.82
CA CYS A 107 -3.85 6.50 -16.84
C CYS A 107 -3.90 5.64 -18.11
N ALA A 108 -3.24 6.06 -19.19
CA ALA A 108 -3.07 5.28 -20.41
C ALA A 108 -1.90 5.86 -21.21
N PRO A 109 -1.39 5.16 -22.26
CA PRO A 109 -0.33 5.71 -23.10
C PRO A 109 -0.71 7.09 -23.63
N LYS A 110 0.13 8.10 -23.31
CA LYS A 110 -0.06 9.53 -23.67
C LYS A 110 -1.29 10.20 -23.05
N LYS A 111 -1.97 9.57 -22.08
CA LYS A 111 -3.14 10.12 -21.38
C LYS A 111 -2.88 10.26 -19.89
N LYS A 112 -3.51 11.27 -19.29
CA LYS A 112 -3.37 11.58 -17.87
C LYS A 112 -4.73 11.84 -17.24
N CYS A 113 -4.79 11.67 -15.93
CA CYS A 113 -5.95 12.04 -15.15
C CYS A 113 -6.11 13.55 -15.12
N LYS A 114 -7.31 14.02 -15.42
CA LYS A 114 -7.74 15.42 -15.28
C LYS A 114 -9.18 15.45 -14.78
N ASN A 115 -9.39 16.00 -13.59
CA ASN A 115 -10.70 16.11 -12.94
C ASN A 115 -11.49 14.77 -12.94
N GLY A 116 -10.83 13.67 -12.57
CA GLY A 116 -11.45 12.35 -12.49
C GLY A 116 -11.79 11.70 -13.83
N ARG A 117 -11.14 12.13 -14.92
CA ARG A 117 -11.25 11.49 -16.22
C ARG A 117 -9.87 11.25 -16.81
N CYS A 118 -9.72 10.11 -17.48
CA CYS A 118 -8.52 9.82 -18.28
C CYS A 118 -8.63 10.48 -19.65
N VAL A 119 -7.84 11.55 -19.87
CA VAL A 119 -7.86 12.35 -21.11
C VAL A 119 -6.50 12.40 -21.79
#